data_AF-A0A381UXU1-F1
#
_entry.id   AF-A0A381UXU1-F1
#
_cell.length_a   1.000
_cell.length_b   1.000
_cell.length_c   1.000
_cell.angle_alpha   90.00
_cell.angle_beta   90.00
_cell.angle_gamma   90.00
#
_symmetry.space_group_name_H-M   'P 1'
#
loop_
_entity.id
_entity.type
_entity.pdbx_description
1 polymer ?
#
loop_
_entity_poly.entity_id
_entity_poly.type
_entity_poly.pdbx_seq_one_letter_code
_entity_poly.pdbx_strand_id
1 'polypeptide(L)'
;MRAEKYMTNQTEQIQETVVEPEPEPEPEPKYHIDTKAFDNTGRSFSYAVYSRLSTGGKAVVDDGEIAGGFGPAAEYMKVMGNVCANEPEFLLPGTPITEAVFRLLLANSNKAMTLAEIQSGLTAAWASVIYLKNLSDEVLRRMLDQENDYFIRRAPVRRRRRSAKR
;
A
#
# COMPACT_ATOMS: atom_id res chain seq x y z
N MET A 1 -81.25 -27.90 23.54
CA MET A 1 -80.01 -28.39 22.89
C MET A 1 -79.38 -27.22 22.13
N ARG A 2 -78.24 -26.71 22.60
CA ARG A 2 -77.42 -25.75 21.84
C ARG A 2 -75.98 -25.99 22.25
N ALA A 3 -75.23 -26.66 21.38
CA ALA A 3 -73.83 -26.96 21.57
C ALA A 3 -73.01 -25.72 21.19
N GLU A 4 -72.25 -25.20 22.15
CA GLU A 4 -71.21 -24.21 21.94
C GLU A 4 -69.84 -24.87 21.78
N LYS A 5 -68.96 -24.14 21.08
CA LYS A 5 -67.50 -24.30 20.97
C LYS A 5 -67.01 -25.38 20.02
N TYR A 6 -66.39 -24.95 18.92
CA TYR A 6 -64.94 -25.09 18.71
C TYR A 6 -64.45 -23.96 17.78
N MET A 7 -63.70 -23.01 18.34
CA MET A 7 -62.84 -22.08 17.61
C MET A 7 -61.43 -22.64 17.70
N THR A 8 -60.93 -23.20 16.60
CA THR A 8 -59.56 -23.70 16.49
C THR A 8 -58.67 -22.51 16.13
N ASN A 9 -57.91 -22.00 17.11
CA ASN A 9 -56.91 -20.96 16.85
C ASN A 9 -55.56 -21.66 16.66
N GLN A 10 -55.08 -21.75 15.42
CA GLN A 10 -53.75 -22.24 15.10
C GLN A 10 -52.75 -21.12 15.39
N THR A 11 -51.84 -21.35 16.33
CA THR A 11 -50.71 -20.45 16.58
C THR A 11 -49.55 -20.93 15.71
N GLU A 12 -49.32 -20.25 14.58
CA GLU A 12 -48.07 -20.38 13.82
C GLU A 12 -46.93 -19.78 14.64
N GLN A 13 -46.01 -20.62 15.11
CA GLN A 13 -44.72 -20.18 15.63
C GLN A 13 -43.76 -20.07 14.44
N ILE A 14 -43.52 -18.85 13.97
CA ILE A 14 -42.41 -18.56 13.07
C ILE A 14 -41.15 -18.51 13.94
N GLN A 15 -40.27 -19.49 13.76
CA GLN A 15 -38.93 -19.52 14.34
C GLN A 15 -38.11 -18.39 13.73
N GLU A 16 -37.79 -17.39 14.55
CA GLU A 16 -36.78 -16.38 14.22
C GLU A 16 -35.42 -17.08 14.11
N THR A 17 -34.96 -17.25 12.88
CA THR A 17 -33.60 -17.68 12.58
C THR A 17 -32.68 -16.53 12.95
N VAL A 18 -31.92 -16.70 14.04
CA VAL A 18 -30.85 -15.78 14.43
C VAL A 18 -29.77 -15.84 13.36
N VAL A 19 -29.79 -14.89 12.43
CA VAL A 19 -28.70 -14.67 11.47
C VAL A 19 -27.55 -14.05 12.25
N GLU A 20 -26.52 -14.83 12.57
CA GLU A 20 -25.26 -14.26 13.08
C GLU A 20 -24.71 -13.30 12.02
N PRO A 21 -24.32 -12.06 12.40
CA PRO A 21 -23.76 -11.11 11.46
C PRO A 21 -22.42 -11.64 10.93
N GLU A 22 -22.33 -11.79 9.62
CA GLU A 22 -21.08 -12.12 8.92
C GLU A 22 -19.98 -11.12 9.36
N PRO A 23 -18.78 -11.60 9.73
CA PRO A 23 -17.73 -10.72 10.22
C PRO A 23 -17.39 -9.67 9.17
N GLU A 24 -17.36 -8.39 9.56
CA GLU A 24 -16.96 -7.31 8.67
C GLU A 24 -15.60 -7.65 8.01
N PRO A 25 -15.47 -7.50 6.68
CA PRO A 25 -14.24 -7.87 5.99
C PRO A 25 -13.07 -7.08 6.58
N GLU A 26 -12.05 -7.81 7.05
CA GLU A 26 -10.81 -7.19 7.54
C GLU A 26 -10.24 -6.26 6.45
N PRO A 27 -9.81 -5.04 6.82
CA PRO A 27 -9.32 -4.08 5.84
C PRO A 27 -8.09 -4.64 5.12
N GLU A 28 -8.07 -4.49 3.80
CA GLU A 28 -6.97 -4.98 2.96
C GLU A 28 -5.62 -4.43 3.47
N PRO A 29 -4.60 -5.29 3.63
CA PRO A 29 -3.27 -4.84 4.04
C PRO A 29 -2.68 -3.81 3.08
N LYS A 30 -2.16 -2.72 3.64
CA LYS A 30 -1.39 -1.71 2.90
C LYS A 30 0.08 -1.79 3.26
N TYR A 31 0.96 -1.38 2.37
CA TYR A 31 2.41 -1.42 2.52
C TYR A 31 2.99 -0.03 2.42
N HIS A 32 4.00 0.24 3.24
CA HIS A 32 4.77 1.48 3.25
C HIS A 32 6.23 1.16 3.57
N ILE A 33 7.11 2.12 3.32
CA ILE A 33 8.49 2.08 3.80
C ILE A 33 8.52 2.56 5.24
N ASP A 34 9.08 1.77 6.14
CA ASP A 34 9.42 2.26 7.48
C ASP A 34 10.70 3.08 7.45
N THR A 35 10.54 4.39 7.28
CA THR A 35 11.67 5.32 7.27
C THR A 35 12.44 5.31 8.59
N LYS A 36 11.78 5.05 9.73
CA LYS A 36 12.43 5.03 11.04
C LYS A 36 13.32 3.80 11.20
N ALA A 37 12.83 2.60 10.89
CA ALA A 37 13.68 1.42 10.89
C ALA A 37 14.81 1.54 9.85
N PHE A 38 14.53 2.15 8.70
CA PHE A 38 15.54 2.42 7.68
C PHE A 38 16.71 3.24 8.27
N ASP A 39 16.41 4.41 8.84
CA ASP A 39 17.42 5.30 9.43
C ASP A 39 18.13 4.66 10.63
N ASN A 40 17.42 3.87 11.44
CA ASN A 40 18.01 3.16 12.59
C ASN A 40 19.08 2.15 12.20
N THR A 41 19.20 1.78 10.92
CA THR A 41 20.31 0.94 10.42
C THR A 41 21.60 1.71 10.14
N GLY A 42 21.62 3.02 10.37
CA GLY A 42 22.75 3.90 10.03
C GLY A 42 22.80 4.28 8.55
N ARG A 43 21.83 3.83 7.74
CA ARG A 43 21.66 4.23 6.33
C ARG A 43 20.76 5.46 6.27
N SER A 44 21.15 6.50 5.53
CA SER A 44 20.32 7.70 5.33
C SER A 44 19.17 7.41 4.38
N PHE A 45 17.92 7.46 4.87
CA PHE A 45 16.74 7.33 4.03
C PHE A 45 16.66 8.46 2.99
N SER A 46 16.95 9.71 3.37
CA SER A 46 17.00 10.84 2.43
C SER A 46 17.95 10.58 1.27
N TYR A 47 19.15 10.06 1.56
CA TYR A 47 20.13 9.73 0.52
C TYR A 47 19.67 8.54 -0.34
N ALA A 48 18.99 7.55 0.26
CA ALA A 48 18.41 6.43 -0.48
C ALA A 48 17.34 6.90 -1.48
N VAL A 49 16.53 7.91 -1.14
CA VAL A 49 15.58 8.53 -2.09
C VAL A 49 16.34 9.34 -3.16
N TYR A 50 17.24 10.22 -2.75
CA TYR A 50 18.00 11.10 -3.66
C TYR A 50 18.80 10.32 -4.72
N SER A 51 19.48 9.26 -4.31
CA SER A 51 20.31 8.43 -5.21
C SER A 51 19.51 7.78 -6.34
N ARG A 52 18.18 7.63 -6.18
CA ARG A 52 17.25 7.05 -7.16
C ARG A 52 16.52 8.07 -8.01
N LEU A 53 16.71 9.38 -7.76
CA LEU A 53 16.21 10.39 -8.68
C LEU A 53 16.87 10.20 -10.05
N SER A 54 16.08 10.43 -11.10
CA SER A 54 16.60 10.49 -12.45
C SER A 54 17.55 11.67 -12.64
N THR A 55 18.23 11.72 -13.78
CA THR A 55 19.05 12.89 -14.15
C THR A 55 18.21 14.18 -14.15
N GLY A 56 17.00 14.12 -14.73
CA GLY A 56 16.05 15.24 -14.72
C GLY A 56 15.61 15.62 -13.31
N GLY A 57 15.28 14.62 -12.48
CA GLY A 57 14.93 14.85 -11.08
C GLY A 57 16.06 15.47 -10.26
N LYS A 58 17.31 15.01 -10.45
CA LYS A 58 18.47 15.59 -9.76
C LYS A 58 18.69 17.04 -10.15
N ALA A 59 18.52 17.39 -11.42
CA ALA A 59 18.62 18.78 -11.89
C ALA A 59 17.57 19.72 -11.28
N VAL A 60 16.43 19.21 -10.81
CA VAL A 60 15.39 20.01 -10.14
C VAL A 60 15.73 20.31 -8.68
N VAL A 61 16.45 19.40 -8.02
CA VAL A 61 16.76 19.50 -6.58
C VAL A 61 18.16 20.05 -6.30
N ASP A 62 19.02 20.09 -7.30
CA ASP A 62 20.36 20.67 -7.22
C ASP A 62 20.28 22.17 -7.50
N ASP A 63 20.01 22.93 -6.45
CA ASP A 63 19.96 24.40 -6.47
C ASP A 63 21.31 25.04 -6.14
N GLY A 64 22.34 24.23 -5.85
CA GLY A 64 23.67 24.68 -5.42
C GLY A 64 23.75 25.16 -3.96
N GLU A 65 22.65 25.18 -3.21
CA GLU A 65 22.64 25.58 -1.79
C GLU A 65 22.84 24.38 -0.87
N ILE A 66 22.20 23.25 -1.18
CA ILE A 66 22.31 22.01 -0.40
C ILE A 66 22.96 20.93 -1.25
N ALA A 67 24.06 20.35 -0.75
CA ALA A 67 24.68 19.21 -1.38
C ALA A 67 23.65 18.08 -1.60
N GLY A 68 23.61 17.53 -2.81
CA GLY A 68 22.68 16.48 -3.19
C GLY A 68 22.66 15.32 -2.19
N GLY A 69 21.47 14.92 -1.76
CA GLY A 69 21.26 13.82 -0.82
C GLY A 69 21.30 14.17 0.66
N PHE A 70 21.56 15.43 1.00
CA PHE A 70 21.51 15.94 2.38
C PHE A 70 20.25 16.76 2.69
N GLY A 71 19.39 16.98 1.71
CA GLY A 71 18.09 17.62 1.87
C GLY A 71 16.99 16.67 2.41
N PRO A 72 15.78 17.20 2.61
CA PRO A 72 14.66 16.42 3.14
C PRO A 72 14.15 15.37 2.14
N ALA A 73 13.98 14.13 2.58
CA ALA A 73 13.43 13.04 1.76
C ALA A 73 12.07 13.39 1.12
N ALA A 74 11.24 14.19 1.80
CA ALA A 74 9.93 14.61 1.31
C ALA A 74 10.01 15.43 0.01
N GLU A 75 10.99 16.32 -0.11
CA GLU A 75 11.21 17.09 -1.34
C GLU A 75 11.66 16.18 -2.49
N TYR A 76 12.57 15.24 -2.20
CA TYR A 76 13.01 14.25 -3.17
C TYR A 76 11.85 13.35 -3.65
N MET A 77 10.98 12.88 -2.74
CA MET A 77 9.80 12.09 -3.11
C MET A 77 8.82 12.88 -3.98
N LYS A 78 8.63 14.18 -3.71
CA LYS A 78 7.79 15.06 -4.54
C LYS A 78 8.36 15.18 -5.96
N VAL A 79 9.66 15.37 -6.09
CA VAL A 79 10.33 15.39 -7.41
C VAL A 79 10.28 14.02 -8.08
N MET A 80 10.40 12.93 -7.33
CA MET A 80 10.24 11.58 -7.86
C MET A 80 8.85 11.38 -8.48
N GLY A 81 7.78 11.77 -7.77
CA GLY A 81 6.41 11.62 -8.27
C GLY A 81 6.06 12.53 -9.44
N ASN A 82 6.58 13.77 -9.47
CA ASN A 82 6.20 14.76 -10.49
C ASN A 82 7.09 14.76 -11.73
N VAL A 83 8.34 14.34 -11.60
CA VAL A 83 9.35 14.39 -12.66
C VAL A 83 9.75 12.97 -13.03
N CYS A 84 10.41 12.27 -12.10
CA CYS A 84 11.04 10.98 -12.41
C CYS A 84 10.01 9.95 -12.89
N ALA A 85 8.82 9.89 -12.27
CA ALA A 85 7.79 8.91 -12.60
C ALA A 85 7.22 9.03 -14.03
N ASN A 86 7.41 10.19 -14.67
CA ASN A 86 6.97 10.45 -16.05
C ASN A 86 8.06 10.12 -17.08
N GLU A 87 9.27 9.79 -16.65
CA GLU A 87 10.38 9.43 -17.53
C GLU A 87 10.32 7.94 -17.89
N PRO A 88 10.62 7.57 -19.15
CA PRO A 88 10.56 6.18 -19.60
C PRO A 88 11.56 5.28 -18.86
N GLU A 89 12.61 5.84 -18.27
CA GLU A 89 13.61 5.10 -17.50
C GLU A 89 13.23 4.88 -16.02
N PHE A 90 12.09 5.40 -15.55
CA PHE A 90 11.70 5.37 -14.14
C PHE A 90 11.73 3.95 -13.54
N LEU A 91 11.11 3.01 -14.27
CA LEU A 91 11.02 1.59 -13.92
C LEU A 91 11.40 0.74 -15.13
N LEU A 92 12.71 0.63 -15.39
CA LEU A 92 13.22 -0.23 -16.45
C LEU A 92 12.81 -1.71 -16.23
N PRO A 93 12.63 -2.51 -17.28
CA PRO A 93 12.23 -3.92 -17.15
C PRO A 93 13.20 -4.79 -16.33
N GLY A 94 14.49 -4.42 -16.32
CA GLY A 94 15.53 -5.06 -15.52
C GLY A 94 15.44 -4.77 -14.02
N THR A 95 14.59 -3.82 -13.59
CA THR A 95 14.48 -3.43 -12.17
C THR A 95 13.98 -4.62 -11.33
N PRO A 96 14.66 -4.95 -10.22
CA PRO A 96 14.16 -5.95 -9.27
C PRO A 96 12.79 -5.55 -8.72
N ILE A 97 11.90 -6.50 -8.49
CA ILE A 97 10.51 -6.22 -8.04
C ILE A 97 10.50 -5.38 -6.76
N THR A 98 11.32 -5.71 -5.77
CA THR A 98 11.38 -4.96 -4.49
C THR A 98 11.86 -3.52 -4.66
N GLU A 99 12.86 -3.27 -5.50
CA GLU A 99 13.30 -1.90 -5.85
C GLU A 99 12.22 -1.15 -6.65
N ALA A 100 11.48 -1.84 -7.53
CA ALA A 100 10.38 -1.23 -8.26
C ALA A 100 9.22 -0.82 -7.34
N VAL A 101 8.86 -1.68 -6.38
CA VAL A 101 7.87 -1.35 -5.33
C VAL A 101 8.38 -0.19 -4.46
N PHE A 102 9.66 -0.19 -4.10
CA PHE A 102 10.28 0.90 -3.35
C PHE A 102 10.10 2.25 -4.08
N ARG A 103 10.50 2.32 -5.36
CA ARG A 103 10.34 3.53 -6.19
C ARG A 103 8.89 3.94 -6.36
N LEU A 104 7.97 2.98 -6.54
CA LEU A 104 6.54 3.27 -6.66
C LEU A 104 5.99 3.90 -5.38
N LEU A 105 6.33 3.36 -4.21
CA LEU A 105 5.95 3.93 -2.92
C LEU A 105 6.54 5.34 -2.75
N LEU A 106 7.81 5.55 -3.10
CA LEU A 106 8.46 6.86 -3.03
C LEU A 106 7.80 7.90 -3.95
N ALA A 107 7.49 7.54 -5.20
CA ALA A 107 6.75 8.41 -6.12
C ALA A 107 5.35 8.76 -5.60
N ASN A 108 4.74 7.85 -4.82
CA ASN A 108 3.50 8.11 -4.08
C ASN A 108 3.73 8.78 -2.70
N SER A 109 4.86 9.45 -2.50
CA SER A 109 5.21 10.14 -1.23
C SER A 109 5.17 9.23 0.01
N ASN A 110 5.50 7.96 -0.18
CA ASN A 110 5.43 6.89 0.82
C ASN A 110 4.03 6.73 1.48
N LYS A 111 2.96 7.12 0.77
CA LYS A 111 1.59 6.78 1.18
C LYS A 111 1.40 5.28 1.04
N ALA A 112 0.77 4.67 2.05
CA ALA A 112 0.62 3.23 2.08
C ALA A 112 -0.29 2.74 0.94
N MET A 113 0.17 1.73 0.20
CA MET A 113 -0.53 1.17 -0.97
C MET A 113 -0.98 -0.27 -0.74
N THR A 114 -2.12 -0.67 -1.28
CA THR A 114 -2.56 -2.08 -1.31
C THR A 114 -1.74 -2.90 -2.32
N LEU A 115 -1.86 -4.23 -2.29
CA LEU A 115 -1.20 -5.08 -3.30
C LEU A 115 -1.75 -4.80 -4.70
N ALA A 116 -3.07 -4.60 -4.82
CA ALA A 116 -3.71 -4.26 -6.08
C ALA A 116 -3.18 -2.92 -6.66
N GLU A 117 -3.01 -1.90 -5.82
CA GLU A 117 -2.43 -0.61 -6.22
C GLU A 117 -0.97 -0.78 -6.69
N ILE A 118 -0.18 -1.58 -5.97
CA ILE A 118 1.22 -1.87 -6.33
C ILE A 118 1.29 -2.64 -7.67
N GLN A 119 0.52 -3.71 -7.81
CA GLN A 119 0.48 -4.53 -9.02
C GLN A 119 0.06 -3.68 -10.24
N SER A 120 -0.98 -2.85 -10.08
CA SER A 120 -1.45 -1.95 -11.13
C SER A 120 -0.36 -0.97 -11.56
N GLY A 121 0.32 -0.32 -10.60
CA GLY A 121 1.42 0.60 -10.89
C GLY A 121 2.59 -0.05 -11.62
N LEU A 122 3.00 -1.25 -11.20
CA LEU A 122 4.07 -1.99 -11.86
C LEU A 122 3.68 -2.47 -13.27
N THR A 123 2.44 -2.93 -13.44
CA THR A 123 1.91 -3.37 -14.73
C THR A 123 1.83 -2.21 -15.72
N ALA A 124 1.35 -1.05 -15.27
CA ALA A 124 1.30 0.16 -16.09
C ALA A 124 2.70 0.61 -16.53
N ALA A 125 3.67 0.61 -15.60
CA ALA A 125 5.04 1.02 -15.89
C ALA A 125 5.75 0.08 -16.90
N TRP A 126 5.37 -1.20 -16.96
CA TRP A 126 5.94 -2.19 -17.88
C TRP A 126 5.03 -2.54 -19.06
N ALA A 127 3.92 -1.82 -19.26
CA ALA A 127 2.92 -2.17 -20.26
C ALA A 127 3.45 -2.21 -21.70
N SER A 128 4.50 -1.44 -22.01
CA SER A 128 5.14 -1.38 -23.33
C SER A 128 6.16 -2.50 -23.57
N VAL A 129 6.45 -3.32 -22.56
CA VAL A 129 7.50 -4.34 -22.62
C VAL A 129 6.86 -5.71 -22.51
N ILE A 130 7.26 -6.63 -23.40
CA ILE A 130 6.87 -8.05 -23.38
C ILE A 130 7.52 -8.82 -22.21
N TYR A 131 7.50 -8.26 -21.00
CA TYR A 131 8.20 -8.80 -19.85
C TYR A 131 7.26 -9.62 -18.96
N LEU A 132 7.62 -10.89 -18.72
CA LEU A 132 6.85 -11.82 -17.91
C LEU A 132 7.39 -11.86 -16.46
N LYS A 133 7.16 -10.81 -15.65
CA LYS A 133 7.31 -10.94 -14.18
C LYS A 133 6.02 -11.52 -13.62
N ASN A 134 6.16 -12.47 -12.70
CA ASN A 134 5.01 -12.89 -11.89
C ASN A 134 4.73 -11.80 -10.84
N LEU A 135 3.67 -11.01 -11.07
CA LEU A 135 3.20 -9.95 -10.18
C LEU A 135 1.92 -10.37 -9.45
N SER A 136 1.68 -11.66 -9.25
CA SER A 136 0.54 -12.12 -8.47
C SER A 136 0.60 -11.59 -7.04
N ASP A 137 -0.58 -11.37 -6.44
CA ASP A 137 -0.69 -10.93 -5.05
C ASP A 137 0.05 -11.86 -4.08
N GLU A 138 0.07 -13.17 -4.35
CA GLU A 138 0.81 -14.12 -3.52
C GLU A 138 2.32 -13.88 -3.55
N VAL A 139 2.89 -13.66 -4.73
CA VAL A 139 4.33 -13.39 -4.89
C VAL A 139 4.69 -12.05 -4.26
N LEU A 140 3.93 -11.00 -4.57
CA LEU A 140 4.16 -9.66 -4.00
C LEU A 140 4.03 -9.70 -2.47
N ARG A 141 2.95 -10.30 -1.95
CA ARG A 141 2.76 -10.46 -0.50
C ARG A 141 3.93 -11.16 0.15
N ARG A 142 4.35 -12.31 -0.39
CA ARG A 142 5.48 -13.08 0.16
C ARG A 142 6.76 -12.25 0.19
N MET A 143 7.05 -11.48 -0.86
CA MET A 143 8.24 -10.64 -0.93
C MET A 143 8.19 -9.45 0.04
N LEU A 144 7.02 -8.85 0.24
CA LEU A 144 6.85 -7.66 1.07
C LEU A 144 6.60 -7.95 2.55
N ASP A 145 6.14 -9.16 2.88
CA ASP A 145 5.99 -9.62 4.26
C ASP A 145 7.30 -10.15 4.87
N GLN A 146 8.26 -10.50 4.02
CA GLN A 146 9.61 -10.88 4.45
C GLN A 146 10.47 -9.64 4.71
N GLU A 147 11.50 -9.80 5.55
CA GLU A 147 12.55 -8.80 5.70
C GLU A 147 13.18 -8.50 4.33
N ASN A 148 13.24 -7.22 4.00
CA ASN A 148 13.78 -6.73 2.75
C ASN A 148 14.61 -5.48 3.01
N ASP A 149 15.63 -5.26 2.17
CA ASP A 149 16.61 -4.18 2.36
C ASP A 149 16.03 -2.77 2.30
N TYR A 150 14.79 -2.64 1.84
CA TYR A 150 14.04 -1.40 1.68
C TYR A 150 13.11 -1.09 2.85
N PHE A 151 13.01 -1.98 3.85
CA PHE A 151 12.08 -1.86 4.99
C PHE A 151 10.63 -1.61 4.58
N ILE A 152 10.23 -2.17 3.43
CA ILE A 152 8.83 -2.17 3.03
C ILE A 152 8.12 -3.16 3.94
N ARG A 153 7.03 -2.72 4.56
CA ARG A 153 6.24 -3.57 5.46
C ARG A 153 4.79 -3.11 5.52
N ARG A 154 3.95 -3.97 6.10
CA ARG A 154 2.54 -3.64 6.36
C ARG A 154 2.42 -2.36 7.19
N ALA A 155 1.53 -1.47 6.77
CA ALA A 155 1.15 -0.28 7.49
C ALA A 155 0.28 -0.67 8.70
N PRO A 156 0.44 0.00 9.85
CA PRO A 156 -0.33 -0.32 11.04
C PRO A 156 -1.83 -0.04 10.79
N VAL A 157 -2.67 -1.04 11.03
CA VAL A 157 -4.14 -0.87 11.00
C VAL A 157 -4.55 -0.03 12.21
N ARG A 158 -4.85 1.25 11.99
CA ARG A 158 -5.42 2.11 13.03
C ARG A 158 -6.85 1.65 13.31
N ARG A 159 -7.04 0.75 14.27
CA ARG A 159 -8.38 0.44 14.79
C ARG A 159 -8.94 1.73 15.40
N ARG A 160 -10.03 2.26 14.83
CA ARG A 160 -10.79 3.36 15.46
C ARG A 160 -11.20 2.89 16.85
N ARG A 161 -10.67 3.51 17.90
CA ARG A 161 -11.22 3.33 19.25
C ARG A 161 -12.68 3.77 19.18
N ARG A 162 -13.63 2.85 19.34
CA ARG A 162 -15.03 3.20 19.57
C ARG A 162 -15.06 4.04 20.84
N SER A 163 -15.44 5.32 20.73
CA SER A 163 -15.68 6.18 21.87
C SER A 163 -16.80 5.53 22.68
N ALA A 164 -16.49 4.97 23.86
CA ALA A 164 -17.50 4.55 24.80
C ALA A 164 -18.27 5.80 25.22
N LYS A 165 -19.53 5.90 24.80
CA LYS A 165 -20.47 6.92 25.26
C LYS A 165 -20.70 6.64 26.76
N ARG A 166 -20.21 7.53 27.63
CA ARG A 166 -20.57 7.55 29.05
C ARG A 166 -21.98 8.10 29.22
#